data_AF-A0A8J5PLW8-F1
#
_entry.id   AF-A0A8J5PLW8-F1
#
_cell.length_a   1.000
_cell.length_b   1.000
_cell.length_c   1.000
_cell.angle_alpha   90.00
_cell.angle_beta   90.00
_cell.angle_gamma   90.00
#
_symmetry.space_group_name_H-M   'P 1'
#
loop_
_entity.id
_entity.type
_entity.pdbx_description
1 polymer ?
#
loop_
_entity_poly.entity_id
_entity_poly.type
_entity_poly.pdbx_seq_one_letter_code
_entity_poly.pdbx_strand_id
1 'polypeptide(L)'
;MGDDPDGSGGGYHRPQRKRGRATKVLEMEQQNGDMEWQEEAGGMVEAVQSLKQLLEQDLNKKIEAMKAEFQLEFTKLSDRMAEEVARATAQMAQELSQVRDQLTQVCGELEQTRLQLDMLNKTETPRSSVQSYADAARMTSTSISSQSSSAARSAIPEPVFCTVDTSRVPEDHLGDVTPTMIRKTVEQEMRQSSDQRWTECQPP
;
A
#
# COMPACT_ATOMS: atom_id res chain seq x y z
N MET A 1 -52.08 -7.90 -128.49
CA MET A 1 -50.64 -8.10 -128.29
C MET A 1 -50.46 -8.13 -126.79
N GLY A 2 -50.47 -9.31 -126.17
CA GLY A 2 -49.32 -10.23 -126.04
C GLY A 2 -48.73 -9.96 -124.64
N ASP A 3 -48.37 -10.89 -123.76
CA ASP A 3 -48.29 -12.35 -123.73
C ASP A 3 -48.29 -12.74 -122.23
N ASP A 4 -48.83 -13.91 -121.87
CA ASP A 4 -48.45 -14.68 -120.65
C ASP A 4 -47.03 -15.25 -120.88
N PRO A 5 -46.17 -15.60 -119.87
CA PRO A 5 -46.51 -16.68 -118.93
C PRO A 5 -45.76 -16.80 -117.56
N ASP A 6 -46.28 -17.74 -116.77
CA ASP A 6 -45.64 -18.74 -115.88
C ASP A 6 -44.80 -18.39 -114.62
N GLY A 7 -45.07 -19.18 -113.57
CA GLY A 7 -44.25 -19.33 -112.36
C GLY A 7 -45.09 -19.71 -111.13
N SER A 8 -45.64 -20.93 -111.04
CA SER A 8 -45.02 -22.12 -110.43
C SER A 8 -44.70 -22.00 -108.92
N GLY A 9 -45.48 -22.76 -108.12
CA GLY A 9 -44.96 -23.56 -107.01
C GLY A 9 -44.87 -22.92 -105.62
N GLY A 10 -45.43 -23.60 -104.62
CA GLY A 10 -44.96 -23.47 -103.23
C GLY A 10 -46.08 -23.41 -102.19
N GLY A 11 -46.70 -24.55 -101.91
CA GLY A 11 -47.54 -24.69 -100.72
C GLY A 11 -46.71 -24.64 -99.45
N TYR A 12 -47.28 -24.05 -98.39
CA TYR A 12 -46.98 -24.46 -97.02
C TYR A 12 -48.27 -24.34 -96.20
N HIS A 13 -48.81 -25.49 -95.80
CA HIS A 13 -49.76 -25.57 -94.70
C HIS A 13 -49.14 -24.91 -93.47
N ARG A 14 -49.75 -23.83 -92.99
CA ARG A 14 -49.39 -23.18 -91.72
C ARG A 14 -49.63 -24.18 -90.58
N PRO A 15 -48.60 -24.70 -89.90
CA PRO A 15 -48.81 -25.52 -88.72
C PRO A 15 -49.24 -24.60 -87.58
N GLN A 16 -50.54 -24.51 -87.30
CA GLN A 16 -51.02 -23.97 -86.05
C GLN A 16 -50.76 -24.99 -84.94
N ARG A 17 -50.28 -24.49 -83.78
CA ARG A 17 -49.93 -25.21 -82.53
C ARG A 17 -48.55 -25.86 -82.63
N LYS A 18 -47.52 -25.37 -81.91
CA LYS A 18 -47.24 -25.73 -80.51
C LYS A 18 -46.45 -24.67 -79.71
N ARG A 19 -46.28 -23.44 -80.20
CA ARG A 19 -45.45 -22.42 -79.50
C ARG A 19 -45.98 -22.00 -78.13
N GLY A 20 -47.29 -22.04 -77.91
CA GLY A 20 -47.88 -21.66 -76.61
C GLY A 20 -47.63 -22.65 -75.46
N ARG A 21 -47.15 -23.87 -75.71
CA ARG A 21 -46.76 -24.80 -74.63
C ARG A 21 -45.32 -24.59 -74.17
N ALA A 22 -44.38 -24.39 -75.09
CA ALA A 22 -42.98 -24.15 -74.74
C ALA A 22 -42.78 -22.83 -74.00
N THR A 23 -43.47 -21.76 -74.40
CA THR A 23 -43.40 -20.46 -73.70
C THR A 23 -43.96 -20.55 -72.28
N LYS A 24 -45.06 -21.28 -72.07
CA LYS A 24 -45.63 -21.48 -70.73
C LYS A 24 -44.75 -22.33 -69.81
N VAL A 25 -44.05 -23.33 -70.37
CA VAL A 25 -43.11 -24.16 -69.59
C VAL A 25 -41.91 -23.32 -69.13
N LEU A 26 -41.32 -22.52 -70.03
CA LEU A 26 -40.21 -21.64 -69.68
C LEU A 26 -40.59 -20.55 -68.67
N GLU A 27 -41.81 -20.00 -68.78
CA GLU A 27 -42.32 -19.01 -67.84
C GLU A 27 -42.60 -19.63 -66.45
N MET A 28 -43.10 -20.86 -66.40
CA MET A 28 -43.29 -21.60 -65.15
C MET A 28 -41.94 -21.98 -64.50
N GLU A 29 -40.94 -22.39 -65.27
CA GLU A 29 -39.58 -22.67 -64.77
C GLU A 29 -38.92 -21.41 -64.22
N GLN A 30 -39.10 -20.25 -64.88
CA GLN A 30 -38.59 -18.98 -64.40
C GLN A 30 -39.28 -18.52 -63.11
N GLN A 31 -40.62 -18.61 -63.04
CA GLN A 31 -41.38 -18.30 -61.82
C GLN A 31 -41.03 -19.22 -60.65
N ASN A 32 -40.75 -20.51 -60.94
CA ASN A 32 -40.33 -21.47 -59.91
C ASN A 32 -38.92 -21.15 -59.37
N GLY A 33 -37.99 -20.77 -60.24
CA GLY A 33 -36.66 -20.32 -59.83
C GLY A 33 -36.70 -19.02 -59.02
N ASP A 34 -37.51 -18.04 -59.41
CA ASP A 34 -37.67 -16.79 -58.66
C ASP A 34 -38.30 -17.00 -57.28
N MET A 35 -39.20 -17.98 -57.14
CA MET A 35 -39.78 -18.39 -55.85
C MET A 35 -38.75 -19.07 -54.96
N GLU A 36 -37.93 -19.98 -55.51
CA GLU A 36 -36.85 -20.66 -54.78
C GLU A 36 -35.80 -19.66 -54.25
N TRP A 37 -35.39 -18.68 -55.08
CA TRP A 37 -34.47 -17.62 -54.63
C TRP A 37 -35.06 -16.73 -53.53
N GLN A 38 -36.37 -16.45 -53.57
CA GLN A 38 -37.03 -15.70 -52.50
C GLN A 38 -37.14 -16.50 -51.20
N GLU A 39 -37.41 -17.80 -51.28
CA GLU A 39 -37.42 -18.69 -50.11
C GLU A 39 -36.01 -18.86 -49.51
N GLU A 40 -34.98 -19.03 -50.34
CA GLU A 40 -33.58 -19.11 -49.90
C GLU A 40 -33.13 -17.79 -49.25
N ALA A 41 -33.46 -16.65 -49.86
CA ALA A 41 -33.17 -15.33 -49.30
C ALA A 41 -33.92 -15.10 -47.98
N GLY A 42 -35.19 -15.53 -47.87
CA GLY A 42 -35.97 -15.47 -46.64
C GLY A 42 -35.33 -16.30 -45.51
N GLY A 43 -34.93 -17.54 -45.81
CA GLY A 43 -34.23 -18.40 -44.85
C GLY A 43 -32.88 -17.82 -44.39
N MET A 44 -32.14 -17.16 -45.29
CA MET A 44 -30.90 -16.48 -44.93
C MET A 44 -31.14 -15.30 -43.98
N VAL A 45 -32.20 -14.52 -44.20
CA VAL A 45 -32.57 -13.41 -43.32
C VAL A 45 -32.95 -13.91 -41.92
N GLU A 46 -33.73 -14.98 -41.82
CA GLU A 46 -34.08 -15.60 -40.54
C GLU A 46 -32.86 -16.16 -39.79
N ALA A 47 -31.92 -16.78 -40.52
CA ALA A 47 -30.67 -17.27 -39.95
C ALA A 47 -29.80 -16.13 -39.40
N VAL A 48 -29.68 -15.02 -40.13
CA VAL A 48 -28.96 -13.81 -39.69
C VAL A 48 -29.63 -13.20 -38.46
N GLN A 49 -30.97 -13.14 -38.43
CA GLN A 49 -31.71 -12.59 -37.30
C GLN A 49 -31.57 -13.48 -36.05
N SER A 50 -31.60 -14.80 -36.22
CA SER A 50 -31.38 -15.77 -35.15
C SER A 50 -29.96 -15.67 -34.58
N LEU A 51 -28.94 -15.53 -35.44
CA LEU A 51 -27.56 -15.33 -35.03
C LEU A 51 -27.37 -14.02 -34.25
N LYS A 52 -28.01 -12.94 -34.71
CA LYS A 52 -28.01 -11.65 -34.00
C LYS A 52 -28.60 -11.80 -32.59
N GLN A 53 -29.75 -12.44 -32.46
CA GLN A 53 -30.40 -12.65 -31.16
C GLN A 53 -29.53 -13.50 -30.23
N LEU A 54 -28.92 -14.57 -30.76
CA LEU A 54 -28.03 -15.42 -29.98
C LEU A 54 -26.83 -14.65 -29.44
N LEU A 55 -26.18 -13.83 -30.29
CA LEU A 55 -25.03 -13.03 -29.90
C LEU A 55 -25.41 -11.97 -28.86
N GLU A 56 -26.54 -11.27 -29.07
CA GLU A 56 -27.03 -10.27 -28.14
C GLU A 56 -27.35 -10.87 -26.77
N GLN A 57 -27.97 -12.05 -26.74
CA GLN A 57 -28.24 -12.77 -25.50
C GLN A 57 -26.97 -13.25 -24.81
N ASP A 58 -26.00 -13.81 -25.54
CA ASP A 58 -24.74 -14.29 -24.99
C ASP A 58 -23.91 -13.15 -24.38
N LEU A 59 -23.79 -12.02 -25.10
CA LEU A 59 -23.09 -10.84 -24.61
C LEU A 59 -23.76 -10.25 -23.37
N ASN A 60 -25.10 -10.11 -23.38
CA ASN A 60 -25.82 -9.61 -22.21
C ASN A 60 -25.65 -10.52 -20.99
N LYS A 61 -25.70 -11.84 -21.17
CA LYS A 61 -25.44 -12.80 -20.08
C LYS A 61 -24.02 -12.66 -19.54
N LYS A 62 -23.02 -12.51 -20.41
CA LYS A 62 -21.62 -12.31 -20.00
C LYS A 62 -21.42 -10.99 -19.26
N ILE A 63 -22.06 -9.92 -19.71
CA ILE A 63 -22.01 -8.61 -19.03
C ILE A 63 -22.61 -8.70 -17.63
N GLU A 64 -23.79 -9.30 -17.49
CA GLU A 64 -24.41 -9.44 -16.17
C GLU A 64 -23.63 -10.38 -15.25
N ALA A 65 -23.02 -11.46 -15.79
CA ALA A 65 -22.12 -12.32 -15.03
C ALA A 65 -20.89 -11.55 -14.53
N MET A 66 -20.21 -10.82 -15.41
CA MET A 66 -19.04 -10.01 -15.06
C MET A 66 -19.38 -8.92 -14.03
N LYS A 67 -20.54 -8.28 -14.17
CA LYS A 67 -21.06 -7.31 -13.21
C LYS A 67 -21.33 -7.95 -11.85
N ALA A 68 -21.92 -9.15 -11.82
CA ALA A 68 -22.15 -9.87 -10.58
C ALA A 68 -20.84 -10.27 -9.89
N GLU A 69 -19.85 -10.74 -10.64
CA GLU A 69 -18.51 -11.05 -10.13
C GLU A 69 -17.82 -9.81 -9.55
N PHE A 70 -17.85 -8.69 -10.27
CA PHE A 70 -17.28 -7.44 -9.78
C PHE A 70 -17.96 -6.95 -8.51
N GLN A 71 -19.30 -6.99 -8.46
CA GLN A 71 -20.07 -6.60 -7.28
C GLN A 71 -19.76 -7.49 -6.08
N LEU A 72 -19.57 -8.79 -6.32
CA LEU A 72 -19.19 -9.75 -5.27
C LEU A 72 -17.80 -9.41 -4.71
N GLU A 73 -16.81 -9.22 -5.56
CA GLU A 73 -15.45 -8.90 -5.11
C GLU A 73 -15.38 -7.51 -4.45
N PHE A 74 -16.12 -6.52 -4.93
CA PHE A 74 -16.23 -5.21 -4.27
C PHE A 74 -16.82 -5.34 -2.87
N THR A 75 -17.91 -6.10 -2.71
CA THR A 75 -18.55 -6.32 -1.41
C THR A 75 -17.60 -7.02 -0.46
N LYS A 76 -16.93 -8.09 -0.92
CA LYS A 76 -15.95 -8.83 -0.14
C LYS A 76 -14.76 -7.97 0.30
N LEU A 77 -14.26 -7.10 -0.58
CA LEU A 77 -13.19 -6.15 -0.25
C LEU A 77 -13.67 -5.13 0.78
N SER A 78 -14.87 -4.59 0.60
CA SER A 78 -15.49 -3.64 1.54
C SER A 78 -15.66 -4.25 2.93
N ASP A 79 -16.20 -5.48 3.01
CA ASP A 79 -16.38 -6.19 4.27
C ASP A 79 -15.05 -6.46 4.96
N ARG A 80 -14.04 -6.90 4.21
CA ARG A 80 -12.70 -7.12 4.76
C ARG A 80 -12.09 -5.83 5.30
N MET A 81 -12.21 -4.72 4.56
CA MET A 81 -11.71 -3.43 5.01
C MET A 81 -12.43 -2.96 6.28
N ALA A 82 -13.75 -3.13 6.37
CA ALA A 82 -14.52 -2.81 7.57
C ALA A 82 -14.06 -3.65 8.77
N GLU A 83 -13.80 -4.94 8.57
CA GLU A 83 -13.28 -5.82 9.62
C GLU A 83 -11.87 -5.41 10.07
N GLU A 84 -10.96 -5.13 9.13
CA GLU A 84 -9.61 -4.65 9.43
C GLU A 84 -9.63 -3.33 10.21
N VAL A 85 -10.47 -2.37 9.80
CA VAL A 85 -10.62 -1.10 10.50
C VAL A 85 -11.19 -1.31 11.90
N ALA A 86 -12.22 -2.14 12.04
CA ALA A 86 -12.80 -2.46 13.35
C ALA A 86 -11.78 -3.11 14.28
N ARG A 87 -10.96 -4.04 13.76
CA ARG A 87 -9.93 -4.74 14.52
C ARG A 87 -8.80 -3.81 14.95
N ALA A 88 -8.27 -2.99 14.03
CA ALA A 88 -7.24 -2.00 14.35
C ALA A 88 -7.74 -0.98 15.38
N THR A 89 -9.00 -0.53 15.23
CA THR A 89 -9.63 0.39 16.19
C THR A 89 -9.74 -0.26 17.57
N ALA A 90 -10.14 -1.52 17.66
CA ALA A 90 -10.23 -2.25 18.92
C ALA A 90 -8.86 -2.45 19.58
N GLN A 91 -7.84 -2.79 18.80
CA GLN A 91 -6.45 -2.92 19.28
C GLN A 91 -5.93 -1.60 19.85
N MET A 92 -6.07 -0.50 19.12
CA MET A 92 -5.68 0.83 19.60
C MET A 92 -6.43 1.22 20.88
N ALA A 93 -7.74 0.96 20.96
CA ALA A 93 -8.53 1.25 22.15
C ALA A 93 -8.06 0.46 23.39
N GLN A 94 -7.65 -0.80 23.18
CA GLN A 94 -7.07 -1.64 24.22
C GLN A 94 -5.71 -1.10 24.68
N GLU A 95 -4.81 -0.77 23.76
CA GLU A 95 -3.48 -0.22 24.09
C GLU A 95 -3.59 1.10 24.85
N LEU A 96 -4.47 2.01 24.40
CA LEU A 96 -4.74 3.27 25.10
C LEU A 96 -5.29 3.03 26.52
N SER A 97 -6.15 2.02 26.69
CA SER A 97 -6.66 1.67 28.01
C SER A 97 -5.56 1.13 28.91
N GLN A 98 -4.69 0.26 28.38
CA GLN A 98 -3.54 -0.27 29.11
C GLN A 98 -2.59 0.84 29.55
N VAL A 99 -2.25 1.78 28.67
CA VAL A 99 -1.39 2.93 28.98
C VAL A 99 -2.05 3.82 30.05
N ARG A 100 -3.36 4.08 29.94
CA ARG A 100 -4.10 4.85 30.95
C ARG A 100 -4.06 4.19 32.33
N ASP A 101 -4.23 2.87 32.37
CA ASP A 101 -4.24 2.13 33.64
C ASP A 101 -2.83 2.10 34.26
N GLN A 102 -1.78 1.93 33.46
CA GLN A 102 -0.39 2.06 33.89
C GLN A 102 -0.07 3.46 34.44
N LEU A 103 -0.53 4.51 33.75
CA LEU A 103 -0.35 5.89 34.22
C LEU A 103 -1.06 6.11 35.55
N THR A 104 -2.28 5.60 35.70
CA THR A 104 -3.05 5.68 36.95
C THR A 104 -2.32 4.99 38.11
N GLN A 105 -1.73 3.82 37.84
CA GLN A 105 -0.93 3.10 38.82
C GLN A 105 0.31 3.90 39.25
N VAL A 106 1.12 4.38 38.30
CA VAL A 106 2.33 5.16 38.59
C VAL A 106 2.00 6.44 39.35
N CYS A 107 0.91 7.12 39.02
CA CYS A 107 0.43 8.28 39.78
C CYS A 107 0.10 7.92 41.24
N GLY A 108 -0.53 6.76 41.47
CA GLY A 108 -0.81 6.28 42.82
C GLY A 108 0.45 5.97 43.63
N GLU A 109 1.42 5.28 43.02
CA GLU A 109 2.72 4.96 43.65
C GLU A 109 3.54 6.22 43.97
N LEU A 110 3.52 7.20 43.06
CA LEU A 110 4.19 8.50 43.26
C LEU A 110 3.59 9.26 44.45
N GLU A 111 2.26 9.35 44.52
CA GLU A 111 1.58 10.04 45.62
C GLU A 111 1.78 9.30 46.94
N GLN A 112 1.79 7.97 46.93
CA GLN A 112 2.13 7.17 48.09
C GLN A 112 3.55 7.47 48.59
N THR A 113 4.53 7.52 47.68
CA THR A 113 5.93 7.84 48.03
C THR A 113 6.07 9.25 48.58
N ARG A 114 5.35 10.21 47.99
CA ARG A 114 5.29 11.59 48.49
C ARG A 114 4.75 11.65 49.91
N LEU A 115 3.65 10.96 50.21
CA LEU A 115 3.08 10.91 51.56
C LEU A 115 4.03 10.26 52.57
N GLN A 116 4.77 9.22 52.16
CA GLN A 116 5.81 8.62 53.01
C GLN A 116 6.94 9.61 53.32
N LEU A 117 7.37 10.41 52.34
CA LEU A 117 8.40 11.44 52.51
C LEU A 117 7.92 12.57 53.45
N ASP A 118 6.67 13.01 53.31
CA ASP A 118 6.06 14.02 54.20
C ASP A 118 5.97 13.53 55.65
N MET A 119 5.68 12.24 55.86
CA MET A 119 5.72 11.63 57.18
C MET A 119 7.13 11.62 57.76
N LEU A 120 8.15 11.23 56.98
CA LEU A 120 9.55 11.24 57.42
C LEU A 120 9.98 12.63 57.88
N ASN A 121 9.73 13.66 57.06
CA ASN A 121 10.02 15.05 57.37
C ASN A 121 9.30 15.58 58.64
N LYS A 122 8.12 15.05 58.96
CA LYS A 122 7.37 15.42 60.19
C LYS A 122 7.80 14.61 61.42
N THR A 123 8.23 13.37 61.25
CA THR A 123 8.79 12.54 62.33
C THR A 123 10.22 12.93 62.70
N GLU A 124 10.85 13.80 61.91
CA GLU A 124 12.00 14.60 62.32
C GLU A 124 11.55 15.64 63.35
N THR A 125 11.17 15.17 64.54
CA THR A 125 11.15 15.99 65.75
C THR A 125 12.49 16.72 65.88
N PRO A 126 12.52 18.00 66.31
CA PRO A 126 13.74 18.75 66.57
C PRO A 126 14.55 18.06 67.69
N ARG A 127 15.39 17.10 67.32
CA ARG A 127 16.43 16.54 68.17
C ARG A 127 17.72 16.83 67.42
N SER A 128 18.37 17.93 67.77
CA SER A 128 19.50 17.80 68.68
C SER A 128 20.57 16.83 68.15
N SER A 129 20.95 16.99 66.89
CA SER A 129 22.27 16.56 66.42
C SER A 129 22.69 17.42 65.24
N VAL A 130 22.68 18.74 65.45
CA VAL A 130 23.76 19.52 64.86
C VAL A 130 25.01 19.11 65.63
N GLN A 131 25.54 17.91 65.33
CA GLN A 131 26.94 17.63 65.59
C GLN A 131 27.69 18.52 64.61
N SER A 132 27.81 19.79 65.01
CA SER A 132 28.54 20.80 64.26
C SER A 132 29.94 20.26 64.02
N TYR A 133 30.55 20.58 62.89
CA TYR A 133 31.95 20.21 62.59
C TYR A 133 32.91 20.49 63.77
N ALA A 134 32.56 21.46 64.62
CA ALA A 134 33.23 21.77 65.88
C ALA A 134 33.21 20.64 66.94
N ASP A 135 32.15 19.83 67.04
CA ASP A 135 32.06 18.71 67.99
C ASP A 135 32.84 17.47 67.54
N ALA A 136 32.98 17.24 66.23
CA ALA A 136 33.84 16.18 65.69
C ALA A 136 35.34 16.51 65.87
N ALA A 137 35.72 17.77 65.74
CA ALA A 137 37.10 18.23 65.92
C ALA A 137 37.59 18.17 67.39
N ARG A 138 36.69 18.07 68.37
CA ARG A 138 37.02 17.94 69.80
C ARG A 138 37.36 16.52 70.23
N MET A 139 37.06 15.52 69.40
CA MET A 139 37.48 14.14 69.63
C MET A 139 38.89 13.90 69.06
N THR A 140 39.85 14.69 69.52
CA THR A 140 41.28 14.44 69.30
C THR A 140 41.70 13.27 70.19
N SER A 141 41.59 12.05 69.67
CA SER A 141 42.41 10.94 70.14
C SER A 141 43.86 11.26 69.80
N THR A 142 44.58 11.77 70.80
CA THR A 142 46.04 11.81 70.80
C THR A 142 46.57 10.39 70.68
N SER A 143 46.99 9.97 69.49
CA SER A 143 47.97 8.89 69.34
C SER A 143 48.63 8.90 67.96
N ILE A 144 49.85 9.45 67.99
CA ILE A 144 51.05 9.16 67.21
C ILE A 144 50.97 8.37 65.88
N SER A 145 51.65 8.96 64.90
CA SER A 145 52.50 8.31 63.88
C SER A 145 51.82 7.50 62.76
N SER A 146 51.92 8.00 61.52
CA SER A 146 52.88 7.46 60.53
C SER A 146 52.70 8.15 59.17
N GLN A 147 53.83 8.28 58.48
CA GLN A 147 54.00 8.98 57.21
C GLN A 147 53.34 8.26 56.02
N SER A 148 53.16 9.03 54.96
CA SER A 148 53.20 8.63 53.54
C SER A 148 51.94 7.99 52.94
N SER A 149 51.31 8.70 51.99
CA SER A 149 51.71 8.56 50.59
C SER A 149 50.90 9.52 49.71
N SER A 150 51.59 10.11 48.73
CA SER A 150 51.02 10.88 47.64
C SER A 150 50.10 10.00 46.80
N ALA A 151 48.79 10.23 46.86
CA ALA A 151 47.86 9.69 45.88
C ALA A 151 48.04 10.48 44.57
N ALA A 152 48.67 9.83 43.60
CA ALA A 152 48.74 10.28 42.21
C ALA A 152 47.33 10.64 41.71
N ARG A 153 47.25 11.71 40.91
CA ARG A 153 46.04 12.13 40.20
C ARG A 153 45.42 10.93 39.50
N SER A 154 44.24 10.51 39.95
CA SER A 154 43.41 9.53 39.25
C SER A 154 43.11 10.09 37.85
N ALA A 155 43.67 9.45 36.83
CA ALA A 155 43.44 9.77 35.42
C ALA A 155 42.22 9.01 34.89
N ILE A 156 41.13 8.96 35.66
CA ILE A 156 39.84 8.44 35.19
C ILE A 156 39.03 9.68 34.80
N PRO A 157 38.86 9.96 33.50
CA PRO A 157 37.96 11.01 33.07
C PRO A 157 36.56 10.69 33.59
N GLU A 158 35.93 11.68 34.22
CA GLU A 158 34.52 11.62 34.60
C GLU A 158 33.69 11.24 33.36
N PRO A 159 32.75 10.27 33.45
CA PRO A 159 32.00 9.84 32.29
C PRO A 159 31.09 10.97 31.81
N VAL A 160 31.49 11.63 30.73
CA VAL A 160 30.67 12.63 30.05
C VAL A 160 29.72 11.90 29.12
N PHE A 161 28.42 12.02 29.36
CA PHE A 161 27.39 11.50 28.47
C PHE A 161 27.03 12.58 27.45
N CYS A 162 27.09 12.24 26.16
CA CYS A 162 26.69 13.12 25.07
C CYS A 162 25.41 12.57 24.43
N THR A 163 24.42 13.43 24.23
CA THR A 163 23.23 13.14 23.42
C THR A 163 23.46 13.59 21.99
N VAL A 164 23.05 12.78 21.01
CA VAL A 164 23.14 13.12 19.58
C VAL A 164 21.74 13.42 19.06
N ASP A 165 21.57 14.56 18.41
CA ASP A 165 20.31 14.92 17.75
C ASP A 165 20.21 14.19 16.40
N THR A 166 19.26 13.26 16.30
CA THR A 166 19.00 12.48 15.08
C THR A 166 17.82 13.00 14.27
N SER A 167 17.25 14.17 14.61
CA SER A 167 16.07 14.75 13.94
C SER A 167 16.25 15.01 12.44
N ARG A 168 17.50 15.01 11.96
CA ARG A 168 17.87 15.20 10.55
C ARG A 168 18.20 13.89 9.82
N VAL A 169 18.18 12.74 10.51
CA VAL A 169 18.47 11.43 9.92
C VAL A 169 17.14 10.85 9.41
N PRO A 170 17.03 10.47 8.13
CA PRO A 170 15.84 9.81 7.60
C PRO A 170 15.53 8.51 8.36
N GLU A 171 14.25 8.24 8.60
CA GLU A 171 13.76 7.10 9.40
C GLU A 171 14.31 5.74 8.92
N ASP A 172 14.46 5.56 7.60
CA ASP A 172 15.01 4.34 6.97
C ASP A 172 16.45 4.02 7.38
N HIS A 173 17.17 4.99 7.94
CA HIS A 173 18.58 4.85 8.33
C HIS A 173 18.81 4.90 9.84
N LEU A 174 17.77 5.14 10.65
CA LEU A 174 17.92 5.22 12.11
C LEU A 174 18.33 3.86 12.72
N GLY A 175 17.86 2.75 12.15
CA GLY A 175 18.20 1.40 12.61
C GLY A 175 19.64 0.98 12.31
N ASP A 176 20.28 1.59 11.32
CA ASP A 176 21.63 1.25 10.87
C ASP A 176 22.73 2.05 11.61
N VAL A 177 22.35 3.15 12.29
CA VAL A 177 23.29 4.03 13.00
C VAL A 177 23.60 3.45 14.39
N THR A 178 24.78 2.86 14.53
CA THR A 178 25.26 2.34 15.82
C THR A 178 26.12 3.35 16.59
N PRO A 179 26.12 3.34 17.95
CA PRO A 179 27.00 4.21 18.75
C PRO A 179 28.49 4.07 18.40
N THR A 180 28.92 2.87 17.98
CA THR A 180 30.29 2.62 17.53
C THR A 180 30.61 3.35 16.22
N MET A 181 29.67 3.41 15.28
CA MET A 181 29.85 4.17 14.04
C MET A 181 29.95 5.66 14.31
N ILE A 182 29.06 6.23 15.13
CA ILE A 182 29.10 7.64 15.51
C ILE A 182 30.45 7.96 16.14
N ARG A 183 30.89 7.16 17.12
CA ARG A 183 32.19 7.35 17.78
C ARG A 183 33.35 7.32 16.77
N LYS A 184 33.36 6.35 15.86
CA LYS A 184 34.41 6.23 14.82
C LYS A 184 34.42 7.42 13.87
N THR A 185 33.25 7.87 13.43
CA THR A 185 33.14 9.02 12.52
C THR A 185 33.62 10.30 13.19
N VAL A 186 33.18 10.58 14.42
CA VAL A 186 33.63 11.74 15.19
C VAL A 186 35.13 11.68 15.44
N GLU A 187 35.66 10.52 15.87
CA GLU A 187 37.09 10.35 16.12
C GLU A 187 37.93 10.52 14.83
N GLN A 188 37.43 10.01 13.70
CA GLN A 188 38.08 10.17 12.39
C GLN A 188 38.08 11.63 11.95
N GLU A 189 36.96 12.34 12.09
CA GLU A 189 36.86 13.77 11.78
C GLU A 189 37.82 14.59 12.66
N MET A 190 37.86 14.31 13.97
CA MET A 190 38.78 14.98 14.88
C MET A 190 40.24 14.76 14.49
N ARG A 191 40.62 13.54 14.09
CA ARG A 191 41.98 13.23 13.61
C ARG A 191 42.28 13.90 12.26
N GLN A 192 41.32 13.99 11.34
CA GLN A 192 41.48 14.70 10.06
C GLN A 192 41.58 16.22 10.24
N SER A 193 40.79 16.79 11.15
CA SER A 193 40.80 18.22 11.47
C SER A 193 42.08 18.67 12.18
N SER A 194 42.71 17.79 12.96
CA SER A 194 44.00 18.07 13.58
C SER A 194 45.12 18.16 12.55
N ASP A 195 45.12 17.34 11.50
CA ASP A 195 46.18 17.33 10.48
C ASP A 195 46.19 18.59 9.60
N GLN A 196 45.06 19.30 9.47
CA GLN A 196 44.97 20.58 8.75
C GLN A 196 45.33 21.81 9.58
N ARG A 197 45.37 21.71 10.92
CA ARG A 197 45.63 22.84 11.82
C ARG A 197 47.12 23.05 12.14
N TRP A 198 48.02 22.18 11.69
CA TRP A 198 49.47 22.34 11.94
C TRP A 198 50.21 23.21 10.91
N THR A 199 49.60 23.57 9.77
CA THR A 199 50.30 24.35 8.73
C THR A 199 50.20 25.86 8.87
N GLU A 200 49.52 26.39 9.89
CA GLU A 200 49.45 27.84 10.12
C GLU A 200 49.85 28.20 11.54
N CYS A 201 51.14 28.05 11.83
CA CYS A 201 51.84 28.75 12.91
C CYS A 201 53.27 29.02 12.42
N GLN A 202 53.47 30.13 11.70
CA GLN A 202 54.81 30.69 11.53
C GLN A 202 55.16 31.47 12.81
N PRO A 203 56.25 31.16 13.52
CA PRO A 203 56.69 31.94 14.67
C PRO A 203 57.36 33.26 14.21
N PRO A 204 57.40 34.27 15.10
CA PRO A 204 57.86 35.64 14.79
C PRO A 204 59.33 35.72 14.38
#